data_AF-A0A6P0N5W0-F1
#
_entry.id   AF-A0A6P0N5W0-F1
#
_cell.length_a   1.000
_cell.length_b   1.000
_cell.length_c   1.000
_cell.angle_alpha   90.00
_cell.angle_beta   90.00
_cell.angle_gamma   90.00
#
_symmetry.space_group_name_H-M   'P 1'
#
loop_
_entity.id
_entity.type
_entity.pdbx_description
1 polymer ?
#
loop_
_entity_poly.entity_id
_entity_poly.type
_entity_poly.pdbx_seq_one_letter_code
_entity_poly.pdbx_strand_id
1 'polypeptide(L)'
;MLTKLFRLQYLFPFNLMIVGWISCFLVSRVEADQSINVSQAQPGSSEYTKPKPPDKGTPDAAQGTGTRGPCLYKAELPTLTSLVGFDEPNLDYSYLKVTHDYPTFWIYLPYTSKDEDYNSEDEPSLEFSLQDKYGKKDIYRTSFKLLDKPGIVGIRLPEKVNSLEVGQTYRWNIEINCPAWELSNKPTTVYFKGRVKRVAHSPDLEQDLNEAKTLQERIAAYDKHDIWFDQLTELAELRRQQPHDRTLKEAWT
;
A
#
# COMPACT_ATOMS: atom_id res chain seq x y z
N MET A 1 41.12 86.89 56.66
CA MET A 1 40.27 86.34 55.59
C MET A 1 39.00 85.80 56.23
N LEU A 2 37.90 86.51 55.92
CA LEU A 2 36.47 86.34 56.28
C LEU A 2 35.94 84.89 56.06
N THR A 3 34.85 84.34 56.62
CA THR A 3 33.75 84.66 57.58
C THR A 3 32.97 83.34 57.79
N LYS A 4 32.43 83.00 58.98
CA LYS A 4 30.98 83.00 59.36
C LYS A 4 30.03 82.46 58.26
N LEU A 5 28.96 81.69 58.48
CA LEU A 5 28.13 81.24 59.61
C LEU A 5 26.96 80.38 58.98
N PHE A 6 26.16 79.73 59.83
CA PHE A 6 24.68 79.56 59.70
C PHE A 6 24.01 78.34 59.00
N ARG A 7 23.15 77.66 59.80
CA ARG A 7 21.78 77.10 59.59
C ARG A 7 21.55 76.02 58.50
N LEU A 8 20.93 74.87 58.82
CA LEU A 8 19.51 74.56 59.16
C LEU A 8 18.62 74.32 57.93
N GLN A 9 17.89 73.19 57.99
CA GLN A 9 16.60 72.87 57.36
C GLN A 9 16.55 72.48 55.87
N TYR A 10 16.23 71.19 55.66
CA TYR A 10 15.05 70.70 54.94
C TYR A 10 14.73 71.26 53.54
N LEU A 11 14.69 70.36 52.54
CA LEU A 11 13.49 69.92 51.80
C LEU A 11 13.67 69.73 50.27
N PHE A 12 12.99 68.68 49.82
CA PHE A 12 12.46 68.39 48.48
C PHE A 12 13.33 67.66 47.43
N PRO A 13 12.69 66.75 46.66
CA PRO A 13 13.27 65.58 46.05
C PRO A 13 13.66 65.85 44.59
N PHE A 14 14.54 65.00 44.04
CA PHE A 14 14.71 64.94 42.60
C PHE A 14 14.45 63.51 42.12
N ASN A 15 13.32 63.39 41.43
CA ASN A 15 13.00 62.32 40.51
C ASN A 15 14.20 62.02 39.62
N LEU A 16 14.65 60.77 39.61
CA LEU A 16 15.28 60.21 38.42
C LEU A 16 14.49 58.98 38.02
N MET A 17 13.76 59.14 36.91
CA MET A 17 13.09 58.09 36.17
C MET A 17 14.07 56.95 35.88
N ILE A 18 13.70 55.73 36.26
CA ILE A 18 14.08 54.56 35.47
C ILE A 18 12.80 54.04 34.85
N VAL A 19 12.71 54.26 33.55
CA VAL A 19 11.69 53.74 32.64
C VAL A 19 11.90 52.23 32.54
N GLY A 20 11.16 51.48 33.35
CA GLY A 20 11.03 50.02 33.22
C GLY A 20 9.76 49.70 32.45
N TRP A 21 9.87 49.58 31.13
CA TRP A 21 8.82 49.00 30.30
C TRP A 21 8.69 47.51 30.61
N ILE A 22 7.71 47.14 31.43
CA ILE A 22 7.09 45.82 31.36
C ILE A 22 5.61 46.09 31.12
N SER A 23 5.24 45.98 29.86
CA SER A 23 3.87 46.04 29.37
C SER A 23 3.04 44.95 30.03
N CYS A 24 2.41 45.26 31.17
CA CYS A 24 1.18 44.60 31.59
C CYS A 24 0.05 45.12 30.70
N PHE A 25 0.00 44.63 29.46
CA PHE A 25 -1.27 44.56 28.76
C PHE A 25 -2.04 43.38 29.36
N LEU A 26 -2.75 43.66 30.45
CA LEU A 26 -4.00 42.99 30.76
C LEU A 26 -4.99 43.37 29.65
N VAL A 27 -4.86 42.73 28.49
CA VAL A 27 -5.99 42.62 27.59
C VAL A 27 -6.93 41.65 28.27
N SER A 28 -7.98 42.21 28.86
CA SER A 28 -9.18 41.48 29.21
C SER A 28 -9.59 40.63 28.01
N ARG A 29 -9.36 39.33 28.06
CA ARG A 29 -10.08 38.43 27.17
C ARG A 29 -11.49 38.29 27.73
N VAL A 30 -12.41 38.94 27.02
CA VAL A 30 -13.79 38.51 26.93
C VAL A 30 -13.76 37.11 26.35
N GLU A 31 -13.83 36.08 27.19
CA GLU A 31 -14.30 34.78 26.72
C GLU A 31 -15.81 34.94 26.56
N ALA A 32 -16.24 35.08 25.31
CA ALA A 32 -17.65 34.99 24.96
C ALA A 32 -18.12 33.58 25.33
N ASP A 33 -19.12 33.53 26.21
CA ASP A 33 -19.89 32.34 26.49
C ASP A 33 -20.68 31.99 25.22
N GLN A 34 -20.08 31.19 24.36
CA GLN A 34 -20.78 30.47 23.30
C GLN A 34 -20.42 29.00 23.44
N SER A 35 -21.35 28.28 24.05
CA SER A 35 -21.47 26.82 23.93
C SER A 35 -21.58 26.47 22.44
N ILE A 36 -20.44 26.25 21.78
CA ILE A 36 -20.44 25.46 20.56
C ILE A 36 -20.74 24.05 21.03
N ASN A 37 -21.96 23.58 20.76
CA ASN A 37 -22.25 22.16 20.69
C ASN A 37 -21.31 21.58 19.63
N VAL A 38 -20.11 21.21 20.07
CA VAL A 38 -19.31 20.21 19.37
C VAL A 38 -20.11 18.93 19.61
N SER A 39 -21.05 18.65 18.71
CA SER A 39 -21.39 17.27 18.44
C SER A 39 -20.05 16.60 18.24
N GLN A 40 -19.63 15.82 19.24
CA GLN A 40 -18.57 14.86 19.07
C GLN A 40 -19.06 13.96 17.94
N ALA A 41 -18.66 14.27 16.71
CA ALA A 41 -18.53 13.24 15.72
C ALA A 41 -17.51 12.29 16.35
N GLN A 42 -18.01 11.21 16.94
CA GLN A 42 -17.17 10.06 17.21
C GLN A 42 -16.37 9.83 15.92
N PRO A 43 -15.07 9.55 15.99
CA PRO A 43 -14.40 8.94 14.86
C PRO A 43 -15.22 7.67 14.62
N GLY A 44 -16.05 7.68 13.59
CA GLY A 44 -16.70 6.47 13.14
C GLY A 44 -15.55 5.53 12.91
N SER A 45 -15.52 4.43 13.67
CA SER A 45 -14.71 3.28 13.30
C SER A 45 -15.23 2.91 11.92
N SER A 46 -14.57 3.43 10.89
CA SER A 46 -14.78 3.02 9.51
C SER A 46 -14.33 1.57 9.49
N GLU A 47 -15.28 0.68 9.71
CA GLU A 47 -15.07 -0.75 9.72
C GLU A 47 -14.55 -1.10 8.34
N TYR A 48 -13.25 -1.34 8.28
CA TYR A 48 -12.59 -1.64 7.03
C TYR A 48 -13.18 -2.93 6.46
N THR A 49 -13.95 -2.80 5.38
CA THR A 49 -14.52 -3.93 4.66
C THR A 49 -13.50 -4.40 3.64
N LYS A 50 -13.13 -5.70 3.69
CA LYS A 50 -12.26 -6.35 2.71
C LYS A 50 -12.77 -6.04 1.28
N PRO A 51 -11.92 -5.50 0.39
CA PRO A 51 -12.23 -5.32 -1.01
C PRO A 51 -12.80 -6.59 -1.58
N LYS A 52 -13.98 -6.48 -2.17
CA LYS A 52 -14.54 -7.60 -2.92
C LYS A 52 -13.75 -7.65 -4.23
N PRO A 53 -13.14 -8.79 -4.58
CA PRO A 53 -12.59 -8.97 -5.91
C PRO A 53 -13.64 -8.58 -6.95
N PRO A 54 -13.25 -7.95 -8.07
CA PRO A 54 -14.20 -7.56 -9.11
C PRO A 54 -15.05 -8.77 -9.49
N ASP A 55 -16.37 -8.58 -9.64
CA ASP A 55 -17.32 -9.63 -10.00
C ASP A 55 -17.15 -10.01 -11.49
N LYS A 56 -16.01 -10.65 -11.79
CA LYS A 56 -15.61 -11.13 -13.12
C LYS A 56 -15.44 -12.64 -13.14
N GLY A 57 -16.10 -13.33 -12.21
CA GLY A 57 -15.99 -14.77 -12.00
C GLY A 57 -15.10 -15.08 -10.81
N THR A 58 -15.69 -15.70 -9.78
CA THR A 58 -14.94 -16.62 -8.92
C THR A 58 -15.03 -17.97 -9.61
N PRO A 59 -13.93 -18.58 -10.09
CA PRO A 59 -13.97 -19.92 -10.62
C PRO A 59 -14.54 -20.83 -9.55
N ASP A 60 -15.32 -21.81 -9.97
CA ASP A 60 -15.52 -23.01 -9.17
C ASP A 60 -14.14 -23.48 -8.68
N ALA A 61 -14.00 -23.72 -7.38
CA ALA A 61 -12.74 -24.09 -6.73
C ALA A 61 -12.04 -25.30 -7.38
N ALA A 62 -12.73 -26.02 -8.26
CA ALA A 62 -12.26 -27.11 -9.08
C ALA A 62 -11.24 -26.72 -10.18
N GLN A 63 -11.16 -25.45 -10.63
CA GLN A 63 -10.23 -25.04 -11.69
C GLN A 63 -9.36 -23.84 -11.31
N GLY A 64 -8.47 -24.04 -10.34
CA GLY A 64 -7.28 -23.18 -10.23
C GLY A 64 -6.44 -23.31 -11.50
N THR A 65 -6.06 -22.19 -12.13
CA THR A 65 -5.30 -22.18 -13.40
C THR A 65 -3.79 -22.27 -13.20
N GLY A 66 -3.33 -22.39 -11.96
CA GLY A 66 -1.97 -22.75 -11.62
C GLY A 66 -1.83 -24.27 -11.50
N THR A 67 -0.82 -24.83 -12.15
CA THR A 67 -0.44 -26.22 -11.87
C THR A 67 0.06 -26.31 -10.43
N ARG A 68 -0.59 -27.15 -9.62
CA ARG A 68 -0.15 -27.44 -8.25
C ARG A 68 0.89 -28.54 -8.32
N GLY A 69 2.14 -28.13 -8.49
CA GLY A 69 3.26 -29.04 -8.38
C GLY A 69 3.57 -29.48 -6.97
N PRO A 70 4.33 -30.58 -6.78
CA PRO A 70 4.92 -30.87 -5.48
C PRO A 70 6.06 -29.89 -5.13
N CYS A 71 6.42 -28.96 -6.04
CA CYS A 71 7.37 -27.88 -5.83
C CYS A 71 7.00 -27.06 -4.57
N LEU A 72 7.76 -27.28 -3.49
CA LEU A 72 7.60 -26.67 -2.17
C LEU A 72 6.19 -26.84 -1.57
N TYR A 73 5.43 -27.82 -2.06
CA TYR A 73 4.07 -28.05 -1.58
C TYR A 73 4.11 -28.64 -0.18
N LYS A 74 3.46 -27.93 0.75
CA LYS A 74 3.18 -28.43 2.10
C LYS A 74 1.68 -28.42 2.31
N ALA A 75 1.11 -29.56 2.70
CA ALA A 75 -0.33 -29.70 2.92
C ALA A 75 -0.87 -28.74 3.98
N GLU A 76 0.01 -28.28 4.88
CA GLU A 76 -0.31 -27.39 6.00
C GLU A 76 -0.22 -25.89 5.64
N LEU A 77 0.37 -25.55 4.49
CA LEU A 77 0.52 -24.17 4.05
C LEU A 77 -0.57 -23.78 3.03
N PRO A 78 -1.07 -22.53 3.07
CA PRO A 78 -1.94 -22.04 2.01
C PRO A 78 -1.18 -22.04 0.69
N THR A 79 -1.90 -22.18 -0.42
CA THR A 79 -1.25 -22.23 -1.73
C THR A 79 -0.88 -20.83 -2.22
N LEU A 80 0.16 -20.75 -3.07
CA LEU A 80 0.52 -19.50 -3.74
C LEU A 80 -0.74 -18.87 -4.35
N THR A 81 -0.97 -17.60 -4.05
CA THR A 81 -2.21 -16.91 -4.39
C THR A 81 -1.89 -15.55 -5.00
N SER A 82 -2.39 -15.30 -6.20
CA SER A 82 -2.39 -13.97 -6.80
C SER A 82 -3.48 -13.12 -6.15
N LEU A 83 -3.12 -11.93 -5.68
CA LEU A 83 -4.10 -10.97 -5.18
C LEU A 83 -4.67 -10.12 -6.33
N VAL A 84 -3.96 -10.04 -7.46
CA VAL A 84 -4.32 -9.25 -8.65
C VAL A 84 -5.08 -10.07 -9.71
N GLY A 85 -5.80 -11.11 -9.28
CA GLY A 85 -6.62 -11.98 -10.14
C GLY A 85 -5.84 -13.02 -10.94
N PHE A 86 -6.55 -13.81 -11.74
CA PHE A 86 -6.02 -14.84 -12.64
C PHE A 86 -6.75 -14.81 -14.00
N ASP A 87 -6.11 -15.35 -15.03
CA ASP A 87 -6.69 -15.54 -16.36
C ASP A 87 -7.60 -16.79 -16.33
N GLU A 88 -8.92 -16.64 -16.49
CA GLU A 88 -9.81 -17.78 -16.73
C GLU A 88 -9.68 -18.25 -18.19
N PRO A 89 -9.52 -19.56 -18.46
CA PRO A 89 -9.33 -20.07 -19.82
C PRO A 89 -10.49 -19.80 -20.77
N ASN A 90 -11.69 -19.44 -20.26
CA ASN A 90 -12.89 -19.17 -21.05
C ASN A 90 -13.27 -17.67 -21.10
N LEU A 91 -12.49 -16.77 -20.49
CA LEU A 91 -12.75 -15.33 -20.51
C LEU A 91 -11.54 -14.57 -21.04
N ASP A 92 -11.30 -14.69 -22.35
CA ASP A 92 -10.24 -13.99 -23.11
C ASP A 92 -10.36 -12.44 -23.03
N TYR A 93 -11.40 -11.92 -22.38
CA TYR A 93 -11.65 -10.48 -22.16
C TYR A 93 -11.58 -10.04 -20.69
N SER A 94 -11.30 -10.94 -19.74
CA SER A 94 -11.17 -10.56 -18.33
C SER A 94 -9.80 -9.94 -18.07
N TYR A 95 -9.78 -8.63 -17.81
CA TYR A 95 -8.61 -7.90 -17.32
C TYR A 95 -9.00 -7.09 -16.09
N LEU A 96 -8.05 -6.89 -15.19
CA LEU A 96 -8.18 -5.92 -14.11
C LEU A 96 -7.54 -4.59 -14.54
N LYS A 97 -8.08 -3.49 -14.02
CA LYS A 97 -7.65 -2.15 -14.42
C LYS A 97 -6.56 -1.64 -13.48
N VAL A 98 -5.66 -0.84 -14.04
CA VAL A 98 -4.65 -0.06 -13.30
C VAL A 98 -4.60 1.37 -13.83
N THR A 99 -4.41 2.35 -12.94
CA THR A 99 -4.23 3.76 -13.33
C THR A 99 -2.82 4.30 -13.13
N HIS A 100 -1.97 3.61 -12.36
CA HIS A 100 -0.54 3.87 -12.37
C HIS A 100 0.15 3.23 -13.58
N ASP A 101 1.14 3.92 -14.12
CA ASP A 101 1.97 3.49 -15.25
C ASP A 101 3.07 2.49 -14.83
N TYR A 102 3.45 2.49 -13.55
CA TYR A 102 4.28 1.46 -12.90
C TYR A 102 3.51 0.74 -11.77
N PRO A 103 2.62 -0.22 -12.08
CA PRO A 103 1.91 -0.99 -11.07
C PRO A 103 2.82 -1.81 -10.17
N THR A 104 2.27 -2.18 -9.01
CA THR A 104 2.80 -3.24 -8.16
C THR A 104 1.93 -4.48 -8.30
N PHE A 105 2.55 -5.63 -8.53
CA PHE A 105 1.89 -6.92 -8.60
C PHE A 105 1.99 -7.60 -7.24
N TRP A 106 0.85 -7.82 -6.58
CA TRP A 106 0.79 -8.35 -5.22
C TRP A 106 0.45 -9.84 -5.22
N ILE A 107 1.26 -10.63 -4.50
CA ILE A 107 1.04 -12.07 -4.31
C ILE A 107 1.23 -12.46 -2.85
N TYR A 108 0.56 -13.53 -2.43
CA TYR A 108 0.90 -14.25 -1.22
C TYR A 108 1.83 -15.41 -1.56
N LEU A 109 3.08 -15.33 -1.10
CA LEU A 109 4.12 -16.33 -1.25
C LEU A 109 4.20 -17.21 0.01
N PRO A 110 3.72 -18.47 -0.04
CA PRO A 110 3.79 -19.38 1.11
C PRO A 110 5.16 -20.05 1.28
N TYR A 111 6.02 -19.99 0.26
CA TYR A 111 7.26 -20.75 0.19
C TYR A 111 8.47 -19.93 0.65
N THR A 112 9.48 -20.60 1.19
CA THR A 112 10.69 -19.98 1.72
C THR A 112 11.95 -20.37 0.95
N SER A 113 13.01 -19.57 1.09
CA SER A 113 14.35 -19.81 0.52
C SER A 113 14.98 -21.11 1.00
N LYS A 114 14.70 -21.48 2.25
CA LYS A 114 15.16 -22.69 2.92
C LYS A 114 13.95 -23.57 3.16
N ASP A 115 13.88 -24.66 2.43
CA ASP A 115 12.92 -25.73 2.70
C ASP A 115 13.71 -26.96 3.12
N GLU A 116 13.53 -27.38 4.38
CA GLU A 116 14.22 -28.52 4.98
C GLU A 116 13.87 -29.84 4.28
N ASP A 117 12.71 -29.90 3.61
CA ASP A 117 12.25 -31.06 2.87
C ASP A 117 12.88 -31.12 1.46
N TYR A 118 13.57 -30.06 1.05
CA TYR A 118 14.08 -29.87 -0.30
C TYR A 118 15.61 -30.02 -0.35
N ASN A 119 16.06 -31.25 -0.63
CA ASN A 119 17.49 -31.62 -0.71
C ASN A 119 18.10 -31.33 -2.08
N SER A 120 18.09 -30.07 -2.51
CA SER A 120 18.78 -29.62 -3.73
C SER A 120 19.89 -28.63 -3.40
N GLU A 121 20.99 -28.69 -4.15
CA GLU A 121 22.07 -27.69 -4.05
C GLU A 121 21.61 -26.31 -4.55
N ASP A 122 20.58 -26.27 -5.39
CA ASP A 122 20.02 -25.04 -5.94
C ASP A 122 18.86 -24.51 -5.08
N GLU A 123 18.82 -23.21 -4.84
CA GLU A 123 17.71 -22.55 -4.11
C GLU A 123 16.51 -22.32 -5.05
N PRO A 124 15.26 -22.48 -4.57
CA PRO A 124 14.10 -22.09 -5.34
C PRO A 124 14.06 -20.58 -5.59
N SER A 125 13.47 -20.17 -6.72
CA SER A 125 13.34 -18.77 -7.09
C SER A 125 11.96 -18.45 -7.65
N LEU A 126 11.58 -17.18 -7.57
CA LEU A 126 10.37 -16.64 -8.19
C LEU A 126 10.75 -15.90 -9.46
N GLU A 127 10.22 -16.31 -10.60
CA GLU A 127 10.30 -15.57 -11.85
C GLU A 127 9.03 -14.73 -12.06
N PHE A 128 9.22 -13.47 -12.42
CA PHE A 128 8.16 -12.58 -12.87
C PHE A 128 8.42 -12.18 -14.32
N SER A 129 7.37 -12.23 -15.15
CA SER A 129 7.39 -11.67 -16.50
C SER A 129 6.19 -10.78 -16.77
N LEU A 130 6.42 -9.70 -17.50
CA LEU A 130 5.42 -8.84 -18.10
C LEU A 130 5.61 -8.90 -19.62
N GLN A 131 4.52 -9.10 -20.33
CA GLN A 131 4.50 -9.36 -21.77
C GLN A 131 3.45 -8.49 -22.45
N ASP A 132 3.54 -8.39 -23.78
CA ASP A 132 2.47 -7.81 -24.58
C ASP A 132 1.12 -8.53 -24.39
N LYS A 133 0.02 -7.94 -24.89
CA LYS A 133 -1.33 -8.52 -24.78
C LYS A 133 -1.44 -9.96 -25.28
N TYR A 134 -0.57 -10.40 -26.18
CA TYR A 134 -0.64 -11.73 -26.79
C TYR A 134 0.30 -12.73 -26.10
N GLY A 135 1.20 -12.27 -25.23
CA GLY A 135 2.27 -13.08 -24.62
C GLY A 135 3.37 -13.43 -25.63
N LYS A 136 3.53 -12.66 -26.71
CA LYS A 136 4.51 -12.94 -27.77
C LYS A 136 5.85 -12.25 -27.53
N LYS A 137 5.84 -11.10 -26.88
CA LYS A 137 7.03 -10.31 -26.57
C LYS A 137 7.11 -10.04 -25.06
N ASP A 138 8.25 -10.38 -24.48
CA ASP A 138 8.60 -9.97 -23.13
C ASP A 138 8.96 -8.48 -23.11
N ILE A 139 8.29 -7.75 -22.23
CA ILE A 139 8.57 -6.35 -21.91
C ILE A 139 9.54 -6.28 -20.74
N TYR A 140 9.35 -7.17 -19.76
CA TYR A 140 10.21 -7.30 -18.60
C TYR A 140 10.20 -8.74 -18.09
N ARG A 141 11.35 -9.23 -17.65
CA ARG A 141 11.49 -10.50 -16.95
C ARG A 141 12.56 -10.37 -15.88
N THR A 142 12.33 -10.95 -14.72
CA THR A 142 13.29 -10.95 -13.62
C THR A 142 13.06 -12.14 -12.70
N SER A 143 14.09 -12.49 -11.94
CA SER A 143 14.05 -13.57 -10.95
C SER A 143 14.44 -13.03 -9.58
N PHE A 144 13.75 -13.52 -8.56
CA PHE A 144 13.95 -13.18 -7.16
C PHE A 144 14.24 -14.43 -6.35
N LYS A 145 15.17 -14.32 -5.39
CA LYS A 145 15.27 -15.31 -4.32
C LYS A 145 14.01 -15.26 -3.46
N LEU A 146 13.55 -16.42 -2.98
CA LEU A 146 12.44 -16.46 -2.04
C LEU A 146 12.85 -15.85 -0.69
N LEU A 147 11.86 -15.47 0.11
CA LEU A 147 12.08 -14.91 1.45
C LEU A 147 12.31 -16.02 2.48
N ASP A 148 12.87 -15.67 3.64
CA ASP A 148 13.04 -16.63 4.74
C ASP A 148 11.72 -16.95 5.46
N LYS A 149 10.65 -16.21 5.18
CA LYS A 149 9.33 -16.38 5.79
C LYS A 149 8.21 -16.23 4.77
N PRO A 150 7.11 -17.00 4.90
CA PRO A 150 5.89 -16.80 4.11
C PRO A 150 5.34 -15.39 4.30
N GLY A 151 4.76 -14.82 3.25
CA GLY A 151 4.20 -13.48 3.33
C GLY A 151 3.70 -12.92 2.02
N ILE A 152 3.22 -11.68 2.08
CA ILE A 152 2.74 -10.96 0.91
C ILE A 152 3.87 -10.11 0.37
N VAL A 153 4.12 -10.24 -0.93
CA VAL A 153 5.18 -9.53 -1.62
C VAL A 153 4.61 -8.71 -2.77
N GLY A 154 5.16 -7.52 -2.95
CA GLY A 154 4.84 -6.61 -4.03
C GLY A 154 6.00 -6.56 -5.02
N ILE A 155 5.72 -6.87 -6.28
CA ILE A 155 6.69 -6.79 -7.37
C ILE A 155 6.42 -5.53 -8.16
N ARG A 156 7.31 -4.55 -8.09
CA ARG A 156 7.20 -3.28 -8.83
C ARG A 156 8.09 -3.30 -10.05
N LEU A 157 7.58 -2.79 -11.18
CA LEU A 157 8.38 -2.59 -12.38
C LEU A 157 9.45 -1.51 -12.14
N PRO A 158 10.72 -1.75 -12.52
CA PRO A 158 11.76 -0.73 -12.38
C PRO A 158 11.56 0.39 -13.41
N GLU A 159 11.85 1.63 -13.05
CA GLU A 159 11.62 2.82 -13.89
C GLU A 159 12.37 2.79 -15.24
N LYS A 160 13.44 2.00 -15.33
CA LYS A 160 14.19 1.78 -16.58
C LYS A 160 13.42 1.00 -17.66
N VAL A 161 12.33 0.33 -17.29
CA VAL A 161 11.44 -0.37 -18.22
C VAL A 161 10.38 0.62 -18.71
N ASN A 162 9.98 0.52 -19.97
CA ASN A 162 8.90 1.33 -20.51
C ASN A 162 7.65 1.17 -19.65
N SER A 163 7.04 2.30 -19.28
CA SER A 163 5.83 2.32 -18.49
C SER A 163 4.64 1.73 -19.25
N LEU A 164 3.58 1.35 -18.53
CA LEU A 164 2.37 0.87 -19.17
C LEU A 164 1.62 2.04 -19.85
N GLU A 165 1.24 1.82 -21.10
CA GLU A 165 0.55 2.82 -21.93
C GLU A 165 -0.96 2.76 -21.74
N VAL A 166 -1.60 3.93 -21.62
CA VAL A 166 -3.07 4.03 -21.50
C VAL A 166 -3.76 3.35 -22.69
N GLY A 167 -4.79 2.56 -22.39
CA GLY A 167 -5.57 1.79 -23.37
C GLY A 167 -5.01 0.40 -23.64
N GLN A 168 -3.75 0.14 -23.29
CA GLN A 168 -3.10 -1.13 -23.57
C GLN A 168 -3.36 -2.17 -22.49
N THR A 169 -3.38 -3.43 -22.92
CA THR A 169 -3.48 -4.61 -22.05
C THR A 169 -2.17 -5.38 -22.11
N TYR A 170 -1.77 -5.91 -20.97
CA TYR A 170 -0.53 -6.65 -20.79
C TYR A 170 -0.82 -7.97 -20.10
N ARG A 171 0.01 -8.97 -20.39
CA ARG A 171 -0.02 -10.25 -19.69
C ARG A 171 1.11 -10.28 -18.68
N TRP A 172 0.83 -10.74 -17.48
CA TRP A 172 1.85 -10.95 -16.47
C TRP A 172 1.84 -12.41 -16.04
N ASN A 173 3.00 -12.96 -15.75
CA ASN A 173 3.16 -14.32 -15.24
C ASN A 173 4.10 -14.31 -14.02
N ILE A 174 3.79 -15.16 -13.05
CA ILE A 174 4.60 -15.45 -11.88
C ILE A 174 4.79 -16.95 -11.84
N GLU A 175 6.04 -17.40 -11.71
CA GLU A 175 6.42 -18.80 -11.72
C GLU A 175 7.40 -19.06 -10.58
N ILE A 176 7.19 -20.15 -9.82
CA ILE A 176 8.18 -20.65 -8.87
C ILE A 176 9.03 -21.69 -9.60
N ASN A 177 10.28 -21.31 -9.83
CA ASN A 177 11.33 -22.19 -10.32
C ASN A 177 11.86 -23.00 -9.15
N CYS A 178 11.38 -24.24 -9.04
CA CYS A 178 12.03 -25.25 -8.23
C CYS A 178 13.10 -25.95 -9.07
N PRO A 179 14.33 -26.10 -8.55
CA PRO A 179 15.26 -27.07 -9.10
C PRO A 179 14.67 -28.50 -9.04
N ALA A 180 15.28 -29.46 -9.72
CA ALA A 180 14.64 -30.76 -9.91
C ALA A 180 14.47 -31.54 -8.59
N TRP A 181 13.27 -32.09 -8.42
CA TRP A 181 13.04 -33.20 -7.51
C TRP A 181 13.29 -34.50 -8.29
N GLU A 182 14.20 -35.35 -7.83
CA GLU A 182 14.62 -36.58 -8.53
C GLU A 182 13.49 -37.60 -8.77
N LEU A 183 12.28 -37.40 -8.21
CA LEU A 183 11.22 -38.41 -8.20
C LEU A 183 10.08 -38.17 -9.22
N SER A 184 10.09 -37.09 -10.01
CA SER A 184 9.42 -37.15 -11.32
C SER A 184 10.12 -36.31 -12.37
N ASN A 185 10.15 -36.87 -13.56
CA ASN A 185 10.67 -36.27 -14.79
C ASN A 185 9.88 -35.03 -15.27
N LYS A 186 9.20 -34.29 -14.39
CA LYS A 186 8.52 -33.02 -14.70
C LYS A 186 8.68 -32.04 -13.52
N PRO A 187 9.49 -30.96 -13.67
CA PRO A 187 9.40 -29.84 -12.75
C PRO A 187 7.97 -29.33 -12.81
N THR A 188 7.26 -29.45 -11.70
CA THR A 188 5.86 -29.06 -11.67
C THR A 188 5.84 -27.63 -11.18
N THR A 189 6.08 -26.71 -12.12
CA THR A 189 6.05 -25.28 -11.87
C THR A 189 4.71 -24.89 -11.24
N VAL A 190 4.77 -24.18 -10.12
CA VAL A 190 3.63 -23.39 -9.65
C VAL A 190 3.66 -22.06 -10.39
N TYR A 191 2.71 -21.83 -11.30
CA TYR A 191 2.60 -20.56 -12.03
C TYR A 191 1.21 -19.94 -11.92
N PHE A 192 1.16 -18.62 -11.92
CA PHE A 192 -0.05 -17.82 -12.03
C PHE A 192 0.14 -16.80 -13.15
N LYS A 193 -0.94 -16.54 -13.88
CA LYS A 193 -0.95 -15.55 -14.95
C LYS A 193 -2.21 -14.72 -14.88
N GLY A 194 -2.14 -13.50 -15.38
CA GLY A 194 -3.30 -12.63 -15.51
C GLY A 194 -3.09 -11.52 -16.51
N ARG A 195 -4.12 -10.68 -16.64
CA ARG A 195 -4.12 -9.52 -17.55
C ARG A 195 -4.35 -8.25 -16.77
N VAL A 196 -3.56 -7.23 -17.10
CA VAL A 196 -3.71 -5.87 -16.58
C VAL A 196 -3.94 -4.92 -17.73
N LYS A 197 -4.96 -4.06 -17.62
CA LYS A 197 -5.22 -2.99 -18.58
C LYS A 197 -4.93 -1.65 -17.94
N ARG A 198 -4.03 -0.88 -18.55
CA ARG A 198 -3.76 0.49 -18.14
C ARG A 198 -4.89 1.39 -18.65
N VAL A 199 -5.55 2.10 -17.74
CA VAL A 199 -6.64 3.04 -18.04
C VAL A 199 -6.29 4.42 -17.47
N ALA A 200 -6.65 5.49 -18.15
CA ALA A 200 -6.50 6.85 -17.60
C ALA A 200 -7.41 7.02 -16.37
N HIS A 201 -7.13 8.04 -15.55
CA HIS A 201 -8.12 8.48 -14.58
C HIS A 201 -9.34 9.02 -15.33
N SER A 202 -10.53 8.55 -14.95
CA SER A 202 -11.77 9.20 -15.39
C SER A 202 -11.94 10.51 -14.60
N PRO A 203 -12.64 11.52 -15.14
CA PRO A 203 -12.94 12.73 -14.39
C PRO A 203 -13.59 12.46 -13.02
N ASP A 204 -14.49 11.48 -12.96
CA ASP A 204 -15.15 11.06 -11.72
C ASP A 204 -14.18 10.43 -10.71
N LEU A 205 -13.22 9.61 -11.18
CA LEU A 205 -12.18 9.04 -10.32
C LEU A 205 -11.22 10.14 -9.83
N GLU A 206 -10.83 11.08 -10.68
CA GLU A 206 -10.01 12.22 -10.27
C GLU A 206 -10.72 13.04 -9.19
N GLN A 207 -12.02 13.29 -9.35
CA GLN A 207 -12.82 13.99 -8.35
C GLN A 207 -12.83 13.21 -7.02
N ASP A 208 -13.20 11.94 -7.02
CA ASP A 208 -13.26 11.12 -5.81
C ASP A 208 -11.88 11.04 -5.10
N LEU A 209 -10.78 10.94 -5.87
CA LEU A 209 -9.42 10.92 -5.32
C LEU A 209 -8.99 12.27 -4.74
N ASN A 210 -9.43 13.39 -5.33
CA ASN A 210 -9.13 14.73 -4.81
C ASN A 210 -9.93 15.04 -3.53
N GLU A 211 -11.12 14.47 -3.37
CA GLU A 211 -11.94 14.61 -2.17
C GLU A 211 -11.46 13.70 -1.02
N ALA A 212 -10.81 12.58 -1.33
CA ALA A 212 -10.25 11.65 -0.36
C ALA A 212 -9.09 12.25 0.46
N LYS A 213 -9.23 12.27 1.78
CA LYS A 213 -8.25 12.81 2.74
C LYS A 213 -7.44 11.73 3.45
N THR A 214 -7.90 10.48 3.36
CA THR A 214 -7.29 9.31 4.01
C THR A 214 -7.01 8.20 3.00
N LEU A 215 -6.11 7.27 3.34
CA LEU A 215 -5.84 6.09 2.52
C LEU A 215 -7.10 5.23 2.35
N GLN A 216 -7.92 5.11 3.39
CA GLN A 216 -9.18 4.39 3.36
C GLN A 216 -10.16 4.99 2.34
N GLU A 217 -10.30 6.31 2.29
CA GLU A 217 -11.14 6.99 1.30
C GLU A 217 -10.58 6.82 -0.13
N ARG A 218 -9.25 6.84 -0.31
CA ARG A 218 -8.62 6.54 -1.61
C ARG A 218 -8.89 5.10 -2.07
N ILE A 219 -8.82 4.14 -1.15
CA ILE A 219 -9.14 2.73 -1.42
C ILE A 219 -10.60 2.61 -1.86
N ALA A 220 -11.53 3.29 -1.18
CA ALA A 220 -12.94 3.30 -1.55
C ALA A 220 -13.20 3.97 -2.91
N ALA A 221 -12.47 5.04 -3.24
CA ALA A 221 -12.52 5.65 -4.56
C ALA A 221 -12.07 4.67 -5.66
N TYR A 222 -10.93 4.00 -5.49
CA TYR A 222 -10.49 3.01 -6.48
C TYR A 222 -11.45 1.82 -6.61
N ASP A 223 -12.04 1.37 -5.51
CA ASP A 223 -13.09 0.32 -5.49
C ASP A 223 -14.30 0.71 -6.34
N LYS A 224 -14.83 1.92 -6.10
CA LYS A 224 -15.99 2.49 -6.82
C LYS A 224 -15.78 2.55 -8.34
N HIS A 225 -14.54 2.63 -8.81
CA HIS A 225 -14.17 2.75 -10.23
C HIS A 225 -13.56 1.47 -10.84
N ASP A 226 -13.63 0.33 -10.14
CA ASP A 226 -13.03 -0.96 -10.51
C ASP A 226 -11.52 -0.92 -10.78
N ILE A 227 -10.77 -0.07 -10.07
CA ILE A 227 -9.32 0.08 -10.22
C ILE A 227 -8.58 -0.79 -9.19
N TRP A 228 -8.67 -2.10 -9.40
CA TRP A 228 -8.22 -3.12 -8.44
C TRP A 228 -6.73 -3.05 -8.08
N PHE A 229 -5.84 -2.82 -9.06
CA PHE A 229 -4.39 -2.80 -8.81
C PHE A 229 -3.98 -1.67 -7.88
N ASP A 230 -4.52 -0.48 -8.11
CA ASP A 230 -4.24 0.72 -7.34
C ASP A 230 -4.88 0.61 -5.95
N GLN A 231 -6.12 0.12 -5.89
CA GLN A 231 -6.82 -0.20 -4.63
C GLN A 231 -5.98 -1.13 -3.73
N LEU A 232 -5.51 -2.26 -4.27
CA LEU A 232 -4.68 -3.20 -3.52
C LEU A 232 -3.36 -2.59 -3.08
N THR A 233 -2.77 -1.72 -3.90
CA THR A 233 -1.52 -1.05 -3.56
C THR A 233 -1.71 -0.10 -2.37
N GLU A 234 -2.71 0.78 -2.41
CA GLU A 234 -3.02 1.71 -1.31
C GLU A 234 -3.31 0.98 0.00
N LEU A 235 -3.93 -0.17 -0.12
CA LEU A 235 -4.29 -1.00 1.00
C LEU A 235 -3.11 -1.78 1.58
N ALA A 236 -2.21 -2.26 0.73
CA ALA A 236 -0.92 -2.77 1.18
C ALA A 236 -0.09 -1.67 1.87
N GLU A 237 -0.17 -0.41 1.41
CA GLU A 237 0.43 0.73 2.13
C GLU A 237 -0.22 0.94 3.49
N LEU A 238 -1.54 0.97 3.54
CA LEU A 238 -2.31 1.19 4.77
C LEU A 238 -1.96 0.13 5.82
N ARG A 239 -1.89 -1.15 5.44
CA ARG A 239 -1.47 -2.24 6.33
C ARG A 239 -0.04 -2.04 6.85
N ARG A 240 0.88 -1.55 6.02
CA ARG A 240 2.26 -1.27 6.46
C ARG A 240 2.35 -0.12 7.45
N GLN A 241 1.50 0.90 7.28
CA GLN A 241 1.42 2.03 8.20
C GLN A 241 0.72 1.66 9.52
N GLN A 242 -0.16 0.66 9.50
CA GLN A 242 -0.96 0.22 10.65
C GLN A 242 -0.80 -1.29 10.93
N PRO A 243 0.43 -1.77 11.26
CA PRO A 243 0.72 -3.20 11.35
C PRO A 243 0.02 -3.92 12.51
N HIS A 244 -0.49 -3.17 13.49
CA HIS A 244 -1.19 -3.68 14.67
C HIS A 244 -2.71 -3.51 14.61
N ASP A 245 -3.24 -2.93 13.54
CA ASP A 245 -4.69 -2.85 13.33
C ASP A 245 -5.25 -4.25 13.07
N ARG A 246 -6.12 -4.70 13.98
CA ARG A 246 -6.70 -6.04 13.92
C ARG A 246 -7.68 -6.21 12.78
N THR A 247 -8.45 -5.18 12.46
CA THR A 247 -9.44 -5.19 11.38
C THR A 247 -8.75 -5.30 10.03
N LEU A 248 -7.67 -4.54 9.82
CA LEU A 248 -6.84 -4.65 8.62
C LEU A 248 -6.14 -6.01 8.53
N LYS A 249 -5.72 -6.58 9.66
CA LYS A 249 -5.11 -7.92 9.70
C LYS A 249 -6.10 -9.00 9.31
N GLU A 250 -7.30 -8.98 9.88
CA GLU A 250 -8.37 -9.96 9.66
C GLU A 250 -8.90 -9.91 8.22
N ALA A 251 -9.05 -8.71 7.65
CA ALA A 251 -9.47 -8.54 6.27
C ALA A 251 -8.43 -9.02 5.23
N TRP A 252 -7.20 -9.31 5.65
CA TRP A 252 -6.10 -9.76 4.79
C TRP A 252 -5.82 -11.26 4.85
N THR A 253 -6.39 -11.93 5.86
CA THR A 253 -6.44 -13.40 5.99
C THR A 253 -7.66 -13.96 5.30
#